data_AF-A0A838J4H6-F1
#
_entry.id   AF-A0A838J4H6-F1
#
_cell.length_a   1.000
_cell.length_b   1.000
_cell.length_c   1.000
_cell.angle_alpha   90.00
_cell.angle_beta   90.00
_cell.angle_gamma   90.00
#
_symmetry.space_group_name_H-M   'P 1'
#
loop_
_entity.id
_entity.type
_entity.pdbx_description
1 polymer ?
#
loop_
_entity_poly.entity_id
_entity_poly.type
_entity_poly.pdbx_seq_one_letter_code
_entity_poly.pdbx_strand_id
1 'polypeptide(L)'
;MASQHSSLHSHSRSRSDYGQRRRGQEIIKRGIMTQFFPATYTANILIMEATSTVIQGVPVACHLDGTSAQLNTLCAVLFFDEQNYTDAVVLAVYPNGSQGVPVPAPGRIVFVNGYQQFSSQTINAGSASTFTLTGGSSGIPAGALGTLYKVFFSSPTAGSYIQLAPHGASDMSAYASVGNLPLANGTLNSTGTLQMDAAGRIDIKANNGNCTVTLYTHGYVF
;
A
#
# COMPACT_ATOMS: atom_id res chain seq x y z
N MET A 1 94.13 10.52 3.06
CA MET A 1 93.42 9.74 2.03
C MET A 1 91.96 9.65 2.43
N ALA A 2 91.05 10.15 1.58
CA ALA A 2 89.56 10.19 1.64
C ALA A 2 88.93 10.88 2.88
N SER A 3 88.24 12.03 2.86
CA SER A 3 87.24 12.67 1.97
C SER A 3 85.85 12.01 1.93
N GLN A 4 84.85 12.76 2.47
CA GLN A 4 83.44 12.98 2.06
C GLN A 4 82.49 13.01 3.30
N HIS A 5 81.94 14.14 3.77
CA HIS A 5 80.89 15.08 3.30
C HIS A 5 79.41 14.61 3.44
N SER A 6 78.54 15.56 3.82
CA SER A 6 77.04 15.58 3.88
C SER A 6 76.43 15.33 5.29
N SER A 7 75.86 16.28 6.05
CA SER A 7 74.88 17.39 5.90
C SER A 7 73.42 17.02 6.20
N LEU A 8 72.93 17.52 7.36
CA LEU A 8 71.60 18.09 7.67
C LEU A 8 70.32 17.39 7.14
N HIS A 9 69.38 17.08 8.04
CA HIS A 9 68.07 17.78 8.14
C HIS A 9 67.19 17.17 9.25
N SER A 10 66.86 17.98 10.24
CA SER A 10 65.73 17.77 11.14
C SER A 10 64.43 17.85 10.35
N HIS A 11 63.63 16.79 10.36
CA HIS A 11 62.21 16.86 9.99
C HIS A 11 61.39 16.10 11.03
N SER A 12 60.83 16.89 11.95
CA SER A 12 59.47 16.77 12.46
C SER A 12 58.65 15.70 11.72
N ARG A 13 58.46 14.53 12.35
CA ARG A 13 57.39 13.62 11.92
C ARG A 13 56.08 14.15 12.46
N SER A 14 55.54 15.04 11.64
CA SER A 14 54.15 15.46 11.57
C SER A 14 53.18 14.37 12.00
N ARG A 15 52.27 14.75 12.90
CA ARG A 15 50.95 14.14 13.11
C ARG A 15 50.39 13.62 11.78
N SER A 16 50.15 12.32 11.70
CA SER A 16 49.29 11.75 10.67
C SER A 16 47.82 12.07 11.01
N ASP A 17 47.46 13.34 10.85
CA ASP A 17 46.08 13.86 10.90
C ASP A 17 45.45 13.93 9.48
N TYR A 18 46.09 13.31 8.49
CA TYR A 18 45.70 13.34 7.08
C TYR A 18 45.16 11.99 6.60
N GLY A 19 44.17 11.45 7.30
CA GLY A 19 43.51 10.18 6.95
C GLY A 19 41.99 10.17 7.13
N GLN A 20 41.43 11.03 7.97
CA GLN A 20 39.98 11.31 8.00
C GLN A 20 39.62 12.29 6.88
N ARG A 21 39.73 11.82 5.62
CA ARG A 21 38.83 12.36 4.60
C ARG A 21 37.43 12.13 5.14
N ARG A 22 36.70 13.22 5.40
CA ARG A 22 35.25 13.23 5.65
C ARG A 22 34.57 12.42 4.55
N ARG A 23 34.47 11.10 4.72
CA ARG A 23 33.49 10.31 4.00
C ARG A 23 32.18 10.90 4.49
N GLY A 24 31.37 11.45 3.59
CA GLY A 24 29.99 11.83 3.93
C GLY A 24 29.40 10.64 4.67
N GLN A 25 29.18 10.78 5.97
CA GLN A 25 28.56 9.74 6.75
C GLN A 25 27.08 9.89 6.43
N GLU A 26 26.54 8.86 5.81
CA GLU A 26 25.10 8.68 5.76
C GLU A 26 24.59 8.59 7.21
N ILE A 27 23.65 9.45 7.56
CA ILE A 27 23.12 9.53 8.92
C ILE A 27 21.60 9.44 8.85
N ILE A 28 21.04 8.59 9.70
CA ILE A 28 19.60 8.51 9.89
C ILE A 28 19.24 9.36 11.11
N LYS A 29 18.39 10.37 10.92
CA LYS A 29 17.82 11.17 12.02
C LYS A 29 16.34 10.89 12.18
N ARG A 30 15.85 11.06 13.40
CA ARG A 30 14.42 10.97 13.71
C ARG A 30 13.75 12.32 13.44
N GLY A 31 12.58 12.28 12.80
CA GLY A 31 11.77 13.45 12.54
C GLY A 31 10.29 13.24 12.85
N ILE A 32 9.54 14.34 12.81
CA ILE A 32 8.08 14.37 12.83
C ILE A 32 7.61 14.92 11.48
N MET A 33 6.74 14.18 10.80
CA MET A 33 6.13 14.64 9.57
C MET A 33 5.10 15.72 9.87
N THR A 34 5.36 16.94 9.41
CA THR A 34 4.47 18.09 9.59
C THR A 34 3.56 18.31 8.38
N GLN A 35 3.88 17.74 7.23
CA GLN A 35 3.02 17.73 6.04
C GLN A 35 3.50 16.68 5.03
N PHE A 36 2.57 16.06 4.30
CA PHE A 36 2.86 15.22 3.14
C PHE A 36 2.15 15.76 1.89
N PHE A 37 2.82 15.73 0.75
CA PHE A 37 2.33 16.20 -0.55
C PHE A 37 2.23 15.02 -1.52
N PRO A 38 1.06 14.37 -1.65
CA PRO A 38 0.90 13.18 -2.48
C PRO A 38 1.23 13.41 -3.97
N ALA A 39 0.95 14.61 -4.50
CA ALA A 39 1.16 14.93 -5.91
C ALA A 39 2.64 14.97 -6.32
N THR A 40 3.52 15.35 -5.39
CA THR A 40 4.98 15.45 -5.60
C THR A 40 5.76 14.39 -4.85
N TYR A 41 5.07 13.60 -4.02
CA TYR A 41 5.64 12.56 -3.17
C TYR A 41 6.78 13.08 -2.27
N THR A 42 6.57 14.28 -1.72
CA THR A 42 7.48 14.96 -0.80
C THR A 42 6.82 15.27 0.54
N ALA A 43 7.60 15.56 1.56
CA ALA A 43 7.12 15.89 2.89
C ALA A 43 7.89 17.06 3.54
N ASN A 44 7.22 17.73 4.48
CA ASN A 44 7.86 18.65 5.42
C ASN A 44 8.12 17.89 6.72
N ILE A 45 9.36 17.94 7.22
CA ILE A 45 9.81 17.17 8.37
C ILE A 45 10.43 18.10 9.42
N LEU A 46 9.97 18.02 10.66
CA LEU A 46 10.62 18.59 11.82
C LEU A 46 11.65 17.60 12.36
N ILE A 47 12.95 17.93 12.31
CA ILE A 47 14.00 17.05 12.86
C ILE A 47 14.04 17.18 14.39
N MET A 48 14.02 16.05 15.10
CA MET A 48 13.92 16.06 16.57
C MET A 48 15.24 16.39 17.28
N GLU A 49 16.38 16.15 16.63
CA GLU A 49 17.72 16.35 17.21
C GLU A 49 18.28 17.76 16.98
N ALA A 50 17.70 18.51 16.04
CA ALA A 50 18.08 19.88 15.73
C ALA A 50 16.95 20.81 16.19
N THR A 51 17.29 21.82 16.99
CA THR A 51 16.40 22.92 17.43
C THR A 51 15.42 23.35 16.33
N SER A 52 14.16 22.94 16.47
CA SER A 52 12.95 23.40 15.77
C SER A 52 13.05 23.65 14.25
N THR A 53 13.91 22.93 13.52
CA THR A 53 14.10 23.17 12.09
C THR A 53 13.19 22.25 11.28
N VAL A 54 12.31 22.85 10.49
CA VAL A 54 11.49 22.14 9.49
C VAL A 54 12.24 22.14 8.16
N ILE A 55 12.60 20.97 7.69
CA ILE A 55 13.09 20.77 6.32
C ILE A 55 11.89 20.53 5.41
N GLN A 56 11.89 21.16 4.23
CA GLN A 56 10.75 21.16 3.32
C GLN A 56 11.07 20.40 2.03
N GLY A 57 10.04 19.82 1.43
CA GLY A 57 10.18 19.17 0.13
C GLY A 57 11.06 17.93 0.14
N VAL A 58 11.22 17.27 1.30
CA VAL A 58 12.03 16.05 1.42
C VAL A 58 11.36 14.91 0.64
N PRO A 59 12.03 14.27 -0.33
CA PRO A 59 11.51 13.08 -0.99
C PRO A 59 11.11 11.99 0.00
N VAL A 60 10.00 11.32 -0.27
CA VAL A 60 9.56 10.13 0.47
C VAL A 60 9.94 8.89 -0.34
N ALA A 61 10.43 7.84 0.30
CA ALA A 61 10.78 6.62 -0.43
C ALA A 61 9.53 5.95 -1.02
N CYS A 62 9.52 5.66 -2.32
CA CYS A 62 8.33 5.20 -3.04
C CYS A 62 7.75 3.84 -2.60
N HIS A 63 8.49 3.08 -1.78
CA HIS A 63 7.98 1.84 -1.19
C HIS A 63 7.10 2.09 0.04
N LEU A 64 7.13 3.31 0.60
CA LEU A 64 6.23 3.70 1.67
C LEU A 64 4.83 3.89 1.10
N ASP A 65 3.83 3.49 1.88
CA ASP A 65 2.48 3.83 1.52
C ASP A 65 2.23 5.31 1.85
N GLY A 66 1.82 6.12 0.86
CA GLY A 66 1.50 7.52 1.07
C GLY A 66 0.38 7.74 2.08
N THR A 67 -0.51 6.76 2.27
CA THR A 67 -1.53 6.80 3.32
C THR A 67 -0.93 6.61 4.72
N SER A 68 0.28 6.07 4.85
CA SER A 68 1.04 6.03 6.11
C SER A 68 1.74 7.35 6.45
N ALA A 69 1.90 8.23 5.47
CA ALA A 69 2.53 9.55 5.63
C ALA A 69 1.52 10.58 6.21
N GLN A 70 0.99 10.27 7.39
CA GLN A 70 0.02 11.12 8.09
C GLN A 70 0.69 12.26 8.86
N LEU A 71 -0.06 13.34 9.09
CA LEU A 71 0.37 14.44 9.95
C LEU A 71 0.76 13.92 11.35
N ASN A 72 1.84 14.45 11.90
CA ASN A 72 2.40 14.11 13.22
C ASN A 72 2.89 12.67 13.36
N THR A 73 3.07 11.93 12.26
CA THR A 73 3.80 10.66 12.28
C THR A 73 5.27 10.88 12.62
N LEU A 74 5.87 9.91 13.29
CA LEU A 74 7.31 9.84 13.40
C LEU A 74 7.88 9.29 12.10
N CYS A 75 9.08 9.73 11.75
CA CYS A 75 9.76 9.25 10.57
C CYS A 75 11.26 9.08 10.80
N ALA A 76 11.87 8.23 9.98
CA ALA A 76 13.31 8.11 9.84
C ALA A 76 13.73 8.80 8.54
N VAL A 77 14.62 9.78 8.64
CA VAL A 77 15.15 10.55 7.51
C VAL A 77 16.62 10.16 7.32
N LEU A 78 16.95 9.60 6.17
CA LEU A 78 18.32 9.38 5.75
C LEU A 78 18.84 10.64 5.08
N PHE A 79 19.97 11.15 5.56
CA PHE A 79 20.74 12.19 4.90
C PHE A 79 21.91 11.53 4.17
N PHE A 80 22.01 11.76 2.86
CA PHE A 80 23.16 11.31 2.06
C PHE A 80 24.38 12.21 2.31
N ASP A 81 24.14 13.49 2.59
CA ASP A 81 25.11 14.43 3.12
C ASP A 81 24.52 15.16 4.34
N GLU A 82 25.12 14.98 5.52
CA GLU A 82 24.66 15.59 6.76
C GLU A 82 24.67 17.13 6.72
N GLN A 83 25.53 17.74 5.89
CA GLN A 83 25.64 19.19 5.77
C GLN A 83 24.65 19.77 4.76
N ASN A 84 24.02 18.92 3.94
CA ASN A 84 23.05 19.32 2.95
C ASN A 84 21.67 18.73 3.27
N TYR A 85 20.84 19.51 3.96
CA TYR A 85 19.48 19.09 4.31
C TYR A 85 18.54 18.87 3.12
N THR A 86 18.94 19.26 1.91
CA THR A 86 18.18 18.98 0.68
C THR A 86 18.52 17.60 0.09
N ASP A 87 19.62 16.98 0.52
CA ASP A 87 20.05 15.65 0.07
C ASP A 87 19.65 14.58 1.08
N ALA A 88 18.34 14.36 1.18
CA ALA A 88 17.73 13.48 2.16
C ALA A 88 16.52 12.74 1.61
N VAL A 89 16.15 11.63 2.26
CA VAL A 89 14.95 10.85 1.93
C VAL A 89 14.28 10.30 3.19
N VAL A 90 12.95 10.34 3.24
CA VAL A 90 12.17 9.66 4.27
C VAL A 90 12.14 8.16 3.96
N LEU A 91 12.73 7.34 4.84
CA LEU A 91 12.83 5.88 4.66
C LEU A 91 11.77 5.09 5.42
N ALA A 92 11.21 5.66 6.49
CA ALA A 92 10.18 5.01 7.27
C ALA A 92 9.26 6.04 7.90
N VAL A 93 7.98 5.69 8.04
CA VAL A 93 6.96 6.42 8.80
C VAL A 93 6.31 5.46 9.80
N TYR A 94 6.09 5.92 11.02
CA TYR A 94 5.49 5.12 12.09
C TYR A 94 4.68 5.99 13.07
N PRO A 95 3.69 5.40 13.76
CA PRO A 95 2.82 6.15 14.66
C PRO A 95 3.57 6.88 15.77
N ASN A 96 3.08 8.08 16.11
CA ASN A 96 3.49 8.81 17.31
C ASN A 96 2.47 8.57 18.43
N GLY A 97 2.58 7.43 19.11
CA GLY A 97 1.52 6.97 20.02
C GLY A 97 0.24 6.68 19.24
N SER A 98 -0.86 7.36 19.58
CA SER A 98 -2.14 7.26 18.86
C SER A 98 -2.26 8.21 17.65
N GLN A 99 -1.31 9.11 17.47
CA GLN A 99 -1.29 10.07 16.35
C GLN A 99 -0.57 9.47 15.14
N GLY A 100 -0.99 9.87 13.94
CA GLY A 100 -0.34 9.42 12.70
C GLY A 100 -0.59 7.95 12.34
N VAL A 101 -1.53 7.28 13.03
CA VAL A 101 -2.04 5.99 12.61
C VAL A 101 -3.02 6.23 11.47
N PRO A 102 -2.79 5.72 10.25
CA PRO A 102 -3.77 5.82 9.18
C PRO A 102 -5.05 5.14 9.65
N VAL A 103 -6.17 5.84 9.50
CA VAL A 103 -7.49 5.26 9.75
C VAL A 103 -8.18 5.20 8.41
N PRO A 104 -8.27 4.02 7.82
CA PRO A 104 -7.84 2.70 8.32
C PRO A 104 -6.37 2.38 8.02
N ALA A 105 -5.81 1.38 8.70
CA ALA A 105 -4.40 1.03 8.54
C ALA A 105 -4.11 0.52 7.11
N PRO A 106 -3.00 0.92 6.46
CA PRO A 106 -2.91 0.80 5.00
C PRO A 106 -2.51 -0.55 4.45
N GLY A 107 -2.94 -0.84 3.21
CA GLY A 107 -2.34 -1.78 2.26
C GLY A 107 -2.29 -3.24 2.71
N ARG A 108 -2.94 -3.57 3.82
CA ARG A 108 -2.91 -4.91 4.41
C ARG A 108 -4.24 -5.58 4.15
N ILE A 109 -4.15 -6.84 3.72
CA ILE A 109 -5.30 -7.74 3.82
C ILE A 109 -5.60 -7.90 5.30
N VAL A 110 -6.76 -7.41 5.72
CA VAL A 110 -7.31 -7.65 7.05
C VAL A 110 -8.25 -8.84 6.96
N PHE A 111 -7.96 -9.91 7.67
CA PHE A 111 -8.87 -11.06 7.77
C PHE A 111 -9.95 -10.78 8.82
N VAL A 112 -11.18 -11.17 8.50
CA VAL A 112 -12.34 -11.08 9.40
C VAL A 112 -13.06 -12.42 9.45
N ASN A 113 -13.94 -12.61 10.44
CA ASN A 113 -14.89 -13.72 10.39
C ASN A 113 -15.66 -13.68 9.08
N GLY A 114 -15.98 -14.84 8.51
CA GLY A 114 -16.70 -14.89 7.23
C GLY A 114 -18.09 -14.24 7.35
N TYR A 115 -18.35 -13.23 6.53
CA TYR A 115 -19.66 -12.57 6.42
C TYR A 115 -20.35 -13.01 5.13
N GLN A 116 -21.59 -13.50 5.24
CA GLN A 116 -22.44 -13.70 4.07
C GLN A 116 -22.99 -12.34 3.65
N GLN A 117 -22.52 -11.82 2.51
CA GLN A 117 -22.97 -10.53 2.00
C GLN A 117 -24.38 -10.64 1.44
N PHE A 118 -24.65 -11.71 0.70
CA PHE A 118 -25.97 -12.06 0.23
C PHE A 118 -26.06 -13.56 -0.07
N SER A 119 -27.28 -14.07 -0.04
CA SER A 119 -27.60 -15.48 -0.24
C SER A 119 -28.57 -15.65 -1.40
N SER A 120 -28.33 -16.68 -2.22
CA SER A 120 -29.22 -17.15 -3.28
C SER A 120 -29.82 -16.04 -4.16
N GLN A 121 -29.01 -15.04 -4.53
CA GLN A 121 -29.45 -13.94 -5.38
C GLN A 121 -29.51 -14.39 -6.83
N THR A 122 -30.65 -14.21 -7.48
CA THR A 122 -30.80 -14.50 -8.91
C THR A 122 -30.29 -13.34 -9.74
N ILE A 123 -29.28 -13.61 -10.57
CA ILE A 123 -28.73 -12.69 -11.55
C ILE A 123 -29.19 -13.15 -12.93
N ASN A 124 -29.93 -12.28 -13.63
CA ASN A 124 -30.44 -12.58 -14.96
C ASN A 124 -29.32 -12.55 -16.01
N ALA A 125 -29.38 -13.48 -16.96
CA ALA A 125 -28.39 -13.58 -18.03
C ALA A 125 -28.29 -12.27 -18.82
N GLY A 126 -27.06 -11.82 -19.09
CA GLY A 126 -26.78 -10.62 -19.88
C GLY A 126 -26.90 -9.31 -19.08
N SER A 127 -27.44 -9.32 -17.87
CA SER A 127 -27.55 -8.15 -17.00
C SER A 127 -26.56 -8.21 -15.84
N ALA A 128 -26.00 -7.06 -15.49
CA ALA A 128 -25.25 -6.88 -14.25
C ALA A 128 -26.20 -6.47 -13.11
N SER A 129 -25.92 -6.93 -11.90
CA SER A 129 -26.58 -6.46 -10.67
C SER A 129 -25.54 -5.94 -9.71
N THR A 130 -25.87 -4.82 -9.06
CA THR A 130 -24.96 -4.09 -8.16
C THR A 130 -25.19 -4.48 -6.71
N PHE A 131 -24.09 -4.68 -5.97
CA PHE A 131 -24.10 -5.00 -4.55
C PHE A 131 -23.14 -4.09 -3.79
N THR A 132 -23.60 -3.51 -2.68
CA THR A 132 -22.75 -2.79 -1.74
C THR A 132 -22.21 -3.77 -0.72
N LEU A 133 -20.88 -3.88 -0.60
CA LEU A 133 -20.23 -4.82 0.31
C LEU A 133 -19.67 -4.16 1.58
N THR A 134 -19.73 -2.83 1.69
CA THR A 134 -19.21 -2.08 2.84
C THR A 134 -20.33 -1.49 3.70
N GLY A 135 -20.01 -1.20 4.96
CA GLY A 135 -20.94 -0.58 5.90
C GLY A 135 -21.96 -1.54 6.51
N GLY A 136 -22.85 -1.04 7.38
CA GLY A 136 -23.85 -1.84 8.07
C GLY A 136 -23.26 -3.03 8.83
N SER A 137 -23.88 -4.20 8.67
CA SER A 137 -23.42 -5.48 9.27
C SER A 137 -22.56 -6.33 8.32
N SER A 138 -22.00 -5.75 7.26
CA SER A 138 -21.19 -6.47 6.25
C SER A 138 -19.85 -7.01 6.78
N GLY A 139 -19.39 -6.50 7.94
CA GLY A 139 -18.05 -6.80 8.45
C GLY A 139 -16.91 -6.14 7.64
N ILE A 140 -17.25 -5.38 6.59
CA ILE A 140 -16.30 -4.62 5.79
C ILE A 140 -16.51 -3.12 6.06
N PRO A 141 -15.50 -2.43 6.60
CA PRO A 141 -15.58 -1.00 6.87
C PRO A 141 -15.70 -0.15 5.59
N ALA A 142 -16.30 1.04 5.73
CA ALA A 142 -16.36 2.02 4.65
C ALA A 142 -14.95 2.48 4.26
N GLY A 143 -14.74 2.72 2.95
CA GLY A 143 -13.44 3.12 2.39
C GLY A 143 -12.53 1.96 2.01
N ALA A 144 -12.95 0.70 2.22
CA ALA A 144 -12.19 -0.45 1.76
C ALA A 144 -12.09 -0.44 0.22
N LEU A 145 -10.90 -0.74 -0.31
CA LEU A 145 -10.60 -0.74 -1.75
C LEU A 145 -10.88 -2.09 -2.40
N GLY A 146 -10.90 -3.16 -1.62
CA GLY A 146 -11.16 -4.50 -2.12
C GLY A 146 -11.51 -5.49 -1.02
N THR A 147 -11.99 -6.67 -1.42
CA THR A 147 -12.37 -7.75 -0.51
C THR A 147 -11.75 -9.08 -0.91
N LEU A 148 -11.47 -9.92 0.08
CA LEU A 148 -11.24 -11.34 -0.10
C LEU A 148 -12.59 -12.05 -0.10
N TYR A 149 -12.99 -12.61 -1.24
CA TYR A 149 -14.30 -13.21 -1.44
C TYR A 149 -14.24 -14.73 -1.62
N LYS A 150 -15.34 -15.38 -1.28
CA LYS A 150 -15.74 -16.71 -1.76
C LYS A 150 -17.11 -16.61 -2.38
N VAL A 151 -17.25 -17.01 -3.63
CA VAL A 151 -18.52 -16.99 -4.34
C VAL A 151 -18.92 -18.41 -4.73
N PHE A 152 -20.21 -18.69 -4.64
CA PHE A 152 -20.86 -19.88 -5.17
C PHE A 152 -21.89 -19.44 -6.19
N PHE A 153 -22.01 -20.17 -7.29
CA PHE A 153 -23.13 -19.99 -8.19
C PHE A 153 -23.63 -21.32 -8.74
N SER A 154 -24.92 -21.39 -9.02
CA SER A 154 -25.56 -22.44 -9.79
C SER A 154 -26.36 -21.85 -10.96
N SER A 155 -26.62 -22.65 -11.97
CA SER A 155 -27.43 -22.24 -13.13
C SER A 155 -28.14 -23.45 -13.71
N PRO A 156 -29.40 -23.32 -14.19
CA PRO A 156 -30.08 -24.38 -14.92
C PRO A 156 -29.50 -24.59 -16.34
N THR A 157 -28.56 -23.74 -16.77
CA THR A 157 -27.96 -23.78 -18.10
C THR A 157 -26.50 -24.22 -18.01
N ALA A 158 -26.14 -25.32 -18.68
CA ALA A 158 -24.74 -25.69 -18.89
C ALA A 158 -24.04 -24.61 -19.73
N GLY A 159 -22.76 -24.36 -19.48
CA GLY A 159 -22.06 -23.28 -20.16
C GLY A 159 -22.12 -21.93 -19.42
N SER A 160 -22.89 -21.83 -18.33
CA SER A 160 -23.02 -20.59 -17.56
C SER A 160 -21.76 -20.23 -16.79
N TYR A 161 -21.51 -18.93 -16.68
CA TYR A 161 -20.44 -18.37 -15.86
C TYR A 161 -20.85 -16.99 -15.34
N ILE A 162 -20.24 -16.56 -14.25
CA ILE A 162 -20.43 -15.21 -13.71
C ILE A 162 -19.15 -14.39 -13.83
N GLN A 163 -19.31 -13.08 -13.94
CA GLN A 163 -18.23 -12.10 -13.87
C GLN A 163 -18.47 -11.19 -12.67
N LEU A 164 -17.40 -10.84 -11.95
CA LEU A 164 -17.43 -9.90 -10.84
C LEU A 164 -16.41 -8.79 -11.10
N ALA A 165 -16.83 -7.53 -10.94
CA ALA A 165 -16.00 -6.36 -11.17
C ALA A 165 -16.39 -5.21 -10.22
N PRO A 166 -15.53 -4.19 -10.04
CA PRO A 166 -15.95 -2.93 -9.43
C PRO A 166 -17.17 -2.36 -10.15
N HIS A 167 -18.05 -1.70 -9.40
CA HIS A 167 -19.24 -1.11 -9.99
C HIS A 167 -18.89 -0.11 -11.10
N GLY A 168 -19.55 -0.22 -12.25
CA GLY A 168 -19.33 0.66 -13.39
C GLY A 168 -18.09 0.35 -14.24
N ALA A 169 -17.46 -0.82 -14.05
CA ALA A 169 -16.38 -1.28 -14.91
C ALA A 169 -16.82 -1.35 -16.39
N SER A 170 -16.07 -0.73 -17.29
CA SER A 170 -16.34 -0.71 -18.73
C SER A 170 -16.20 -2.09 -19.38
N ASP A 171 -15.29 -2.91 -18.86
CA ASP A 171 -15.09 -4.30 -19.24
C ASP A 171 -15.00 -5.18 -17.99
N MET A 172 -16.09 -5.88 -17.68
CA MET A 172 -16.12 -6.81 -16.54
C MET A 172 -15.25 -8.06 -16.76
N SER A 173 -14.90 -8.39 -18.00
CA SER A 173 -14.08 -9.58 -18.30
C SER A 173 -12.62 -9.42 -17.91
N ALA A 174 -12.15 -8.18 -17.74
CA ALA A 174 -10.82 -7.85 -17.24
C ALA A 174 -10.63 -8.14 -15.74
N TYR A 175 -11.71 -8.51 -15.03
CA TYR A 175 -11.70 -8.80 -13.59
C TYR A 175 -11.94 -10.29 -13.32
N ALA A 176 -12.71 -10.63 -12.29
CA ALA A 176 -12.92 -12.03 -11.92
C ALA A 176 -13.98 -12.68 -12.80
N SER A 177 -13.66 -13.86 -13.33
CA SER A 177 -14.61 -14.74 -14.03
C SER A 177 -14.68 -16.09 -13.32
N VAL A 178 -15.88 -16.59 -13.06
CA VAL A 178 -16.12 -17.86 -12.34
C VAL A 178 -17.05 -18.74 -13.18
N GLY A 179 -16.53 -19.88 -13.62
CA GLY A 179 -17.13 -20.79 -14.60
C GLY A 179 -16.03 -21.59 -15.30
N ASN A 180 -16.26 -22.33 -16.38
CA ASN A 180 -17.47 -22.60 -17.15
C ASN A 180 -18.27 -23.78 -16.52
N LEU A 181 -19.57 -23.62 -16.25
CA LEU A 181 -20.39 -24.65 -15.61
C LEU A 181 -20.57 -25.88 -16.53
N PRO A 182 -20.06 -27.08 -16.17
CA PRO A 182 -20.03 -28.22 -17.09
C PRO A 182 -21.39 -28.86 -17.32
N LEU A 183 -22.30 -28.78 -16.35
CA LEU A 183 -23.61 -29.42 -16.37
C LEU A 183 -24.70 -28.45 -15.91
N ALA A 184 -25.88 -28.56 -16.51
CA ALA A 184 -27.08 -27.86 -16.08
C ALA A 184 -27.45 -28.23 -14.63
N ASN A 185 -27.91 -27.25 -13.86
CA ASN A 185 -28.22 -27.33 -12.42
C ASN A 185 -27.01 -27.65 -11.53
N GLY A 186 -25.79 -27.62 -12.08
CA GLY A 186 -24.57 -27.74 -11.29
C GLY A 186 -24.29 -26.50 -10.45
N THR A 187 -23.37 -26.64 -9.51
CA THR A 187 -22.84 -25.55 -8.69
C THR A 187 -21.33 -25.48 -8.87
N LEU A 188 -20.79 -24.27 -9.00
CA LEU A 188 -19.36 -23.98 -8.94
C LEU A 188 -19.08 -22.96 -7.86
N ASN A 189 -17.85 -22.96 -7.37
CA ASN A 189 -17.37 -21.96 -6.42
C ASN A 189 -15.96 -21.50 -6.79
N SER A 190 -15.65 -20.28 -6.37
CA SER A 190 -14.31 -19.69 -6.51
C SER A 190 -14.01 -18.75 -5.35
N THR A 191 -12.74 -18.47 -5.14
CA THR A 191 -12.22 -17.55 -4.13
C THR A 191 -11.20 -16.63 -4.78
N GLY A 192 -11.09 -15.41 -4.28
CA GLY A 192 -10.08 -14.47 -4.78
C GLY A 192 -10.18 -13.12 -4.11
N THR A 193 -9.42 -12.17 -4.63
CA THR A 193 -9.53 -10.76 -4.27
C THR A 193 -10.33 -10.02 -5.32
N LEU A 194 -11.24 -9.15 -4.90
CA LEU A 194 -12.07 -8.34 -5.78
C LEU A 194 -11.96 -6.88 -5.39
N GLN A 195 -11.60 -6.05 -6.35
CA GLN A 195 -11.64 -4.60 -6.19
C GLN A 195 -13.09 -4.11 -6.09
N MET A 196 -13.32 -3.07 -5.30
CA MET A 196 -14.60 -2.37 -5.18
C MET A 196 -14.50 -0.96 -5.75
N ASP A 197 -15.65 -0.35 -6.07
CA ASP A 197 -15.69 1.10 -6.37
C ASP A 197 -15.47 1.93 -5.09
N ALA A 198 -15.37 3.26 -5.24
CA ALA A 198 -15.16 4.18 -4.12
C ALA A 198 -16.30 4.18 -3.07
N ALA A 199 -17.48 3.66 -3.43
CA ALA A 199 -18.61 3.48 -2.52
C ALA A 199 -18.69 2.06 -1.95
N GLY A 200 -17.68 1.22 -2.18
CA GLY A 200 -17.63 -0.16 -1.71
C GLY A 200 -18.61 -1.09 -2.44
N ARG A 201 -18.88 -0.81 -3.71
CA ARG A 201 -19.82 -1.58 -4.56
C ARG A 201 -19.09 -2.43 -5.60
N ILE A 202 -19.73 -3.53 -5.95
CA ILE A 202 -19.35 -4.42 -7.05
C ILE A 202 -20.54 -4.66 -7.96
N ASP A 203 -20.25 -5.04 -9.20
CA ASP A 203 -21.24 -5.58 -10.13
C ASP A 203 -20.98 -7.07 -10.34
N ILE A 204 -22.06 -7.85 -10.39
CA ILE A 204 -22.04 -9.26 -10.77
C ILE A 204 -22.91 -9.46 -12.00
N LYS A 205 -22.35 -10.07 -13.04
CA LYS A 205 -23.06 -10.38 -14.28
C LYS A 205 -23.12 -11.88 -14.50
N ALA A 206 -24.30 -12.40 -14.82
CA ALA A 206 -24.48 -13.76 -15.29
C ALA A 206 -24.40 -13.82 -16.81
N ASN A 207 -23.70 -14.83 -17.33
CA ASN A 207 -23.54 -15.05 -18.77
C ASN A 207 -24.04 -16.44 -19.15
N ASN A 208 -24.54 -16.55 -20.39
CA ASN A 208 -25.16 -17.74 -21.01
C ASN A 208 -26.44 -18.28 -20.36
N GLY A 209 -26.68 -18.04 -19.07
CA GLY A 209 -27.90 -18.44 -18.36
C GLY A 209 -28.05 -17.70 -17.03
N ASN A 210 -29.27 -17.70 -16.49
CA ASN A 210 -29.55 -17.10 -15.20
C ASN A 210 -28.78 -17.84 -14.11
N CYS A 211 -28.14 -17.10 -13.20
CA CYS A 211 -27.33 -17.70 -12.14
C CYS A 211 -27.90 -17.35 -10.77
N THR A 212 -27.95 -18.34 -9.87
CA THR A 212 -28.21 -18.11 -8.44
C THR A 212 -26.89 -18.02 -7.71
N VAL A 213 -26.59 -16.88 -7.10
CA VAL A 213 -25.28 -16.54 -6.56
C VAL A 213 -25.34 -16.31 -5.05
N THR A 214 -24.35 -16.84 -4.33
CA THR A 214 -24.11 -16.56 -2.92
C THR A 214 -22.67 -16.08 -2.74
N LEU A 215 -22.46 -15.01 -1.98
CA LEU A 215 -21.13 -14.43 -1.76
C LEU A 215 -20.84 -14.26 -0.28
N TYR A 216 -19.65 -14.70 0.09
CA TYR A 216 -19.03 -14.48 1.39
C TYR A 216 -17.79 -13.61 1.24
N THR A 217 -17.49 -12.82 2.27
CA THR A 217 -16.22 -12.10 2.40
C THR A 217 -15.49 -12.55 3.66
N HIS A 218 -14.17 -12.70 3.55
CA HIS A 218 -13.28 -13.17 4.62
C HIS A 218 -12.18 -12.17 4.97
N GLY A 219 -12.17 -11.02 4.30
CA GLY A 219 -11.22 -9.95 4.54
C GLY A 219 -11.40 -8.79 3.59
N TYR A 220 -10.63 -7.73 3.82
CA TYR A 220 -10.62 -6.52 3.00
C TYR A 220 -9.23 -5.91 2.89
N VAL A 221 -9.08 -5.03 1.91
CA VAL A 221 -7.88 -4.21 1.65
C VAL A 221 -8.27 -2.74 1.77
N PHE A 222 -7.36 -1.95 2.35
CA PHE A 222 -7.44 -0.50 2.43
C PHE A 222 -6.30 0.16 1.67
#